data_AF-A0A7V6MV20-F1
#
_entry.id   AF-A0A7V6MV20-F1
#
_cell.length_a   1.000
_cell.length_b   1.000
_cell.length_c   1.000
_cell.angle_alpha   90.00
_cell.angle_beta   90.00
_cell.angle_gamma   90.00
#
_symmetry.space_group_name_H-M   'P 1'
#
loop_
_entity.id
_entity.type
_entity.pdbx_description
1 polymer ?
#
loop_
_entity_poly.entity_id
_entity_poly.type
_entity_poly.pdbx_seq_one_letter_code
_entity_poly.pdbx_strand_id
1 'polypeptide(L)'
;MQQINLYSSEWYDIDSPLIFFIGNNVRVKNLEIIEDVISKLINSQVLVIGTYKEIQETYSFGILLDDYFLLLRRSEKNNFSVTYMENLAGIKRHRRKAAFYNKPTLNMIPRKKVMVILQYFDVQGKMAYANFPQNYPYPSWEMDEHTITNIDQKMNSYFEAANEEDEDNKFKIGFSFRKKILDKIRDYTYYEDENEKYQAMQGSSLFYIKRVSTTDSSKLRNFTYQFYCPVFDDKTFFVDTRVSVESNITDNYGNYELIDGVIIDILIGDDETIVEISFLRQFNDSDIPPNGKITIRHNPVQRRVREDVLSAIEKGEILSTYMYKTFNTYETEGFEQSVGWEEFEYELDHPKNGFKPNESQKEAIRKGIETKDLQLVLGPPGTGKTTVIVAWVEYFVKHGMKVLVSSQNNMAVDNVLSRVSKSPEIEIIRIGNEN
;
A
#
# COMPACT_ATOMS: atom_id res chain seq x y z
N MET A 1 -8.02 -47.34 -15.71
CA MET A 1 -7.38 -46.11 -15.21
C MET A 1 -8.34 -44.97 -15.49
N GLN A 2 -8.87 -44.32 -14.44
CA GLN A 2 -9.63 -43.07 -14.64
C GLN A 2 -8.67 -42.04 -15.22
N GLN A 3 -9.00 -41.52 -16.40
CA GLN A 3 -8.25 -40.46 -17.06
C GLN A 3 -8.49 -39.20 -16.23
N ILE A 4 -7.47 -38.73 -15.50
CA ILE A 4 -7.54 -37.46 -14.79
C ILE A 4 -7.49 -36.38 -15.87
N ASN A 5 -8.61 -35.68 -16.10
CA ASN A 5 -8.68 -34.52 -16.98
C ASN A 5 -7.99 -33.34 -16.29
N LEU A 6 -6.66 -33.27 -16.38
CA LEU A 6 -5.91 -32.04 -16.08
C LEU A 6 -5.79 -31.23 -17.38
N TYR A 7 -6.00 -29.92 -17.32
CA TYR A 7 -5.71 -29.06 -18.46
C TYR A 7 -4.21 -29.11 -18.78
N SER A 8 -3.83 -28.90 -20.04
CA SER A 8 -2.43 -29.02 -20.48
C SER A 8 -1.48 -28.02 -19.80
N SER A 9 -2.01 -26.98 -19.16
CA SER A 9 -1.28 -25.99 -18.37
C SER A 9 -1.07 -26.40 -16.90
N GLU A 10 -1.85 -27.33 -16.36
CA GLU A 10 -1.89 -27.66 -14.92
C GLU A 10 -0.94 -28.78 -14.49
N TRP A 11 -0.11 -29.26 -15.40
CA TRP A 11 0.90 -30.26 -15.11
C TRP A 11 2.08 -30.17 -16.08
N TYR A 12 3.24 -30.65 -15.66
CA TYR A 12 4.37 -30.84 -16.55
C TYR A 12 5.30 -31.96 -16.09
N ASP A 13 5.97 -32.57 -17.06
CA ASP A 13 6.94 -33.63 -16.86
C ASP A 13 8.33 -33.08 -16.55
N ILE A 14 9.04 -33.80 -15.68
CA ILE A 14 10.42 -33.52 -15.34
C ILE A 14 11.24 -34.77 -15.60
N ASP A 15 11.98 -34.74 -16.71
CA ASP A 15 12.82 -35.85 -17.18
C ASP A 15 14.23 -35.87 -16.55
N SER A 16 14.43 -35.08 -15.51
CA SER A 16 15.67 -34.94 -14.75
C SER A 16 15.47 -35.29 -13.27
N PRO A 17 16.52 -35.72 -12.55
CA PRO A 17 16.46 -35.93 -11.11
C PRO A 17 15.98 -34.68 -10.37
N LEU A 18 14.93 -34.81 -9.56
CA LEU A 18 14.56 -33.78 -8.59
C LEU A 18 15.32 -34.00 -7.29
N ILE A 19 15.98 -32.94 -6.80
CA ILE A 19 16.83 -33.02 -5.60
C ILE A 19 16.27 -32.09 -4.52
N PHE A 20 15.98 -32.68 -3.36
CA PHE A 20 15.55 -31.96 -2.16
C PHE A 20 16.62 -32.02 -1.08
N PHE A 21 16.80 -30.93 -0.36
CA PHE A 21 17.71 -30.85 0.77
C PHE A 21 16.95 -30.54 2.05
N ILE A 22 17.11 -31.38 3.08
CA ILE A 22 16.54 -31.20 4.42
C ILE A 22 17.69 -30.90 5.38
N GLY A 23 17.83 -29.63 5.75
CA GLY A 23 18.85 -29.17 6.69
C GLY A 23 18.43 -29.29 8.17
N ASN A 24 19.38 -29.04 9.07
CA ASN A 24 19.08 -29.01 10.51
C ASN A 24 18.24 -27.78 10.95
N ASN A 25 18.19 -26.74 10.11
CA ASN A 25 17.46 -25.49 10.41
C ASN A 25 15.98 -25.52 9.98
N VAL A 26 15.49 -26.66 9.49
CA VAL A 26 14.07 -26.78 9.15
C VAL A 26 13.25 -26.68 10.43
N ARG A 27 12.30 -25.74 10.45
CA ARG A 27 11.40 -25.55 11.58
C ARG A 27 10.40 -26.71 11.69
N VAL A 28 10.82 -27.83 12.28
CA VAL A 28 9.99 -29.02 12.53
C VAL A 28 9.95 -29.33 14.03
N LYS A 29 8.81 -29.82 14.53
CA LYS A 29 8.60 -30.13 15.95
C LYS A 29 8.85 -31.61 16.33
N ASN A 30 9.02 -32.53 15.37
CA ASN A 30 9.19 -33.97 15.60
C ASN A 30 10.04 -34.63 14.49
N LEU A 31 11.01 -35.48 14.85
CA LEU A 31 11.88 -36.23 13.93
C LEU A 31 11.12 -37.28 13.09
N GLU A 32 10.06 -37.88 13.64
CA GLU A 32 9.23 -38.87 12.92
C GLU A 32 8.57 -38.27 11.66
N ILE A 33 8.31 -36.97 11.68
CA ILE A 33 7.77 -36.24 10.52
C ILE A 33 8.78 -36.24 9.37
N ILE A 34 10.07 -36.08 9.68
CA ILE A 34 11.12 -35.99 8.65
C ILE A 34 11.24 -37.33 7.91
N GLU A 35 11.22 -38.45 8.64
CA GLU A 35 11.31 -39.78 8.03
C GLU A 35 10.10 -40.09 7.12
N ASP A 36 8.88 -39.78 7.57
CA ASP A 36 7.67 -39.99 6.76
C ASP A 36 7.64 -39.07 5.54
N VAL A 37 8.06 -37.80 5.69
CA VAL A 37 8.21 -36.86 4.58
C VAL A 37 9.23 -37.35 3.55
N ILE A 38 10.40 -37.83 3.98
CA ILE A 38 11.41 -38.40 3.07
C ILE A 38 10.82 -39.57 2.30
N SER A 39 10.18 -40.51 3.00
CA SER A 39 9.53 -41.67 2.39
C SER A 39 8.49 -41.27 1.34
N LYS A 40 7.67 -40.27 1.64
CA LYS A 40 6.65 -39.78 0.71
C LYS A 40 7.25 -39.03 -0.49
N LEU A 41 8.28 -38.22 -0.29
CA LEU A 41 8.96 -37.52 -1.38
C LEU A 41 9.58 -38.49 -2.40
N ILE A 42 10.33 -39.49 -1.92
CA ILE A 42 11.02 -40.45 -2.81
C ILE A 42 10.05 -41.36 -3.58
N ASN A 43 8.86 -41.60 -3.02
CA ASN A 43 7.83 -42.45 -3.62
C ASN A 43 6.74 -41.64 -4.35
N SER A 44 6.85 -40.31 -4.39
CA SER A 44 5.84 -39.47 -5.01
C SER A 44 5.84 -39.63 -6.53
N GLN A 45 4.67 -39.98 -7.09
CA GLN A 45 4.45 -40.00 -8.53
C GLN A 45 4.08 -38.62 -9.08
N VAL A 46 3.54 -37.75 -8.21
CA VAL A 46 3.08 -36.40 -8.55
C VAL A 46 3.31 -35.51 -7.34
N LEU A 47 4.02 -34.41 -7.53
CA LEU A 47 4.19 -33.37 -6.52
C LEU A 47 3.23 -32.22 -6.82
N VAL A 48 2.30 -31.97 -5.90
CA VAL A 48 1.29 -30.91 -6.04
C VAL A 48 1.83 -29.63 -5.43
N ILE A 49 2.05 -28.61 -6.25
CA ILE A 49 2.42 -27.27 -5.80
C ILE A 49 1.14 -26.46 -5.62
N GLY A 50 0.93 -25.89 -4.44
CA GLY A 50 -0.28 -25.11 -4.15
C GLY A 50 -0.04 -23.67 -3.70
N THR A 51 1.22 -23.28 -3.48
CA THR A 51 1.58 -21.89 -3.18
C THR A 51 2.88 -21.54 -3.85
N TYR A 52 2.95 -20.35 -4.44
CA TYR A 52 4.15 -19.80 -5.05
C TYR A 52 4.31 -18.35 -4.61
N LYS A 53 5.50 -17.96 -4.15
CA LYS A 53 5.80 -16.59 -3.73
C LYS A 53 7.24 -16.24 -4.07
N GLU A 54 7.40 -15.21 -4.88
CA GLU A 54 8.69 -14.58 -5.12
C GLU A 54 8.91 -13.45 -4.10
N ILE A 55 10.06 -13.43 -3.44
CA ILE A 55 10.50 -12.34 -2.57
C ILE A 55 11.97 -12.05 -2.90
N GLN A 56 12.26 -10.82 -3.38
CA GLN A 56 13.64 -10.37 -3.65
C GLN A 56 14.45 -11.39 -4.49
N GLU A 57 13.94 -11.76 -5.67
CA GLU A 57 14.56 -12.73 -6.60
C GLU A 57 14.75 -14.15 -6.03
N THR A 58 14.13 -14.41 -4.88
CA THR A 58 14.10 -15.71 -4.26
C THR A 58 12.71 -16.31 -4.32
N TYR A 59 12.63 -17.48 -4.92
CA TYR A 59 11.40 -18.25 -5.01
C TYR A 59 11.21 -19.11 -3.77
N SER A 60 10.05 -18.95 -3.14
CA SER A 60 9.54 -19.88 -2.14
C SER A 60 8.26 -20.51 -2.64
N PHE A 61 8.18 -21.84 -2.59
CA PHE A 61 6.99 -22.54 -3.04
C PHE A 61 6.63 -23.68 -2.10
N GLY A 62 5.34 -23.99 -2.07
CA GLY A 62 4.75 -24.93 -1.13
C GLY A 62 4.26 -26.15 -1.85
N ILE A 63 4.72 -27.33 -1.42
CA ILE A 63 4.19 -28.61 -1.91
C ILE A 63 3.30 -29.26 -0.86
N LEU A 64 2.22 -29.84 -1.34
CA LEU A 64 1.33 -30.68 -0.55
C LEU A 64 1.68 -32.14 -0.81
N LEU A 65 1.97 -32.87 0.27
CA LEU A 65 2.42 -34.25 0.24
C LEU A 65 1.58 -35.08 1.21
N ASP A 66 0.47 -35.64 0.71
CA ASP A 66 -0.59 -36.25 1.51
C ASP A 66 -1.09 -35.31 2.63
N ASP A 67 -0.80 -35.66 3.89
CA ASP A 67 -1.10 -34.88 5.08
C ASP A 67 0.03 -33.90 5.47
N TYR A 68 1.06 -33.70 4.64
CA TYR A 68 2.16 -32.77 4.94
C TYR A 68 2.18 -31.56 4.02
N PHE A 69 2.56 -30.43 4.60
CA PHE A 69 2.93 -29.24 3.87
C PHE A 69 4.42 -28.95 4.02
N LEU A 70 5.09 -28.68 2.91
CA LEU A 70 6.51 -28.33 2.87
C LEU A 70 6.69 -26.98 2.19
N LEU A 71 7.44 -26.06 2.83
CA LEU A 71 7.90 -24.83 2.19
C LEU A 71 9.33 -25.01 1.70
N LEU A 72 9.54 -24.75 0.43
CA LEU A 72 10.77 -24.97 -0.30
C LEU A 72 11.34 -23.64 -0.78
N ARG A 73 12.66 -23.58 -0.88
CA ARG A 73 13.40 -22.48 -1.52
C ARG A 73 14.46 -23.07 -2.44
N ARG A 74 14.69 -22.45 -3.60
CA ARG A 74 15.85 -22.77 -4.43
C ARG A 74 17.14 -22.40 -3.68
N SER A 75 18.06 -23.36 -3.55
CA SER A 75 19.39 -23.10 -3.00
C SER A 75 20.37 -22.65 -4.08
N GLU A 76 21.50 -22.09 -3.65
CA GLU A 76 22.64 -21.74 -4.53
C GLU A 76 23.22 -22.97 -5.24
N LYS A 77 22.97 -24.18 -4.71
CA LYS A 77 23.38 -25.46 -5.29
C LYS A 77 22.34 -26.06 -6.22
N ASN A 78 21.43 -25.25 -6.76
CA ASN A 78 20.39 -25.69 -7.69
C ASN A 78 19.61 -26.92 -7.19
N ASN A 79 19.27 -26.94 -5.90
CA ASN A 79 18.37 -27.92 -5.30
C ASN A 79 17.24 -27.24 -4.53
N PHE A 80 16.21 -28.00 -4.16
CA PHE A 80 15.10 -27.49 -3.37
C PHE A 80 15.35 -27.71 -1.89
N SER A 81 15.75 -26.63 -1.21
CA SER A 81 15.96 -26.62 0.23
C SER A 81 14.62 -26.51 0.94
N VAL A 82 14.29 -27.52 1.75
CA VAL A 82 13.14 -27.44 2.65
C VAL A 82 13.47 -26.47 3.77
N THR A 83 12.56 -25.54 4.04
CA THR A 83 12.71 -24.49 5.06
C THR A 83 11.70 -24.65 6.20
N TYR A 84 10.56 -25.27 5.91
CA TYR A 84 9.47 -25.51 6.86
C TYR A 84 8.72 -26.79 6.50
N MET A 85 8.27 -27.53 7.52
CA MET A 85 7.39 -28.68 7.35
C MET A 85 6.31 -28.70 8.44
N GLU A 86 5.10 -29.09 8.08
CA GLU A 86 4.00 -29.25 9.02
C GLU A 86 3.16 -30.50 8.70
N ASN A 87 2.79 -31.25 9.74
CA ASN A 87 1.80 -32.31 9.64
C ASN A 87 0.40 -31.69 9.78
N LEU A 88 -0.36 -31.73 8.70
CA LEU A 88 -1.70 -31.19 8.60
C LEU A 88 -2.75 -32.11 9.24
N ALA A 89 -2.46 -33.38 9.57
CA ALA A 89 -3.42 -34.38 10.09
C ALA A 89 -4.30 -33.85 11.24
N GLY A 90 -3.76 -33.01 12.12
CA GLY A 90 -4.50 -32.37 13.24
C GLY A 90 -5.27 -31.08 12.90
N ILE A 91 -5.09 -30.52 11.70
CA ILE A 91 -5.72 -29.27 11.26
C ILE A 91 -7.10 -29.58 10.67
N LYS A 92 -8.14 -28.88 11.15
CA LYS A 92 -9.52 -29.02 10.68
C LYS A 92 -9.62 -28.86 9.15
N ARG A 93 -10.31 -29.80 8.49
CA ARG A 93 -10.43 -29.91 7.01
C ARG A 93 -10.80 -28.61 6.28
N HIS A 94 -11.62 -27.74 6.88
CA HIS A 94 -11.98 -26.44 6.27
C HIS A 94 -10.81 -25.45 6.22
N ARG A 95 -9.89 -25.47 7.20
CA ARG A 95 -8.66 -24.65 7.18
C ARG A 95 -7.68 -25.14 6.14
N ARG A 96 -7.59 -26.46 5.93
CA ARG A 96 -6.82 -27.05 4.81
C ARG A 96 -7.40 -26.65 3.46
N LYS A 97 -8.75 -26.65 3.33
CA LYS A 97 -9.47 -26.19 2.13
C LYS A 97 -9.19 -24.74 1.76
N ALA A 98 -9.27 -23.82 2.71
CA ALA A 98 -9.02 -22.40 2.46
C ALA A 98 -7.56 -22.09 2.05
N ALA A 99 -6.60 -22.91 2.47
CA ALA A 99 -5.18 -22.70 2.16
C ALA A 99 -4.76 -23.23 0.79
N PHE A 100 -5.41 -24.26 0.25
CA PHE A 100 -4.97 -24.99 -0.95
C PHE A 100 -6.04 -25.24 -2.01
N TYR A 101 -7.30 -25.49 -1.63
CA TYR A 101 -8.33 -25.93 -2.59
C TYR A 101 -8.98 -24.77 -3.36
N ASN A 102 -8.79 -23.53 -2.89
CA ASN A 102 -9.25 -22.31 -3.56
C ASN A 102 -8.06 -21.54 -4.18
N LYS A 103 -6.96 -22.23 -4.46
CA LYS A 103 -5.78 -21.65 -5.12
C LYS A 103 -5.44 -22.52 -6.32
N PRO A 104 -4.86 -21.94 -7.37
CA PRO A 104 -4.37 -22.73 -8.48
C PRO A 104 -3.31 -23.73 -8.00
N THR A 105 -3.31 -24.91 -8.61
CA THR A 105 -2.40 -26.00 -8.22
C THR A 105 -1.69 -26.56 -9.45
N LEU A 106 -0.36 -26.58 -9.42
CA LEU A 106 0.48 -27.14 -10.48
C LEU A 106 0.95 -28.54 -10.10
N ASN A 107 0.77 -29.51 -10.99
CA ASN A 107 1.23 -30.88 -10.79
C ASN A 107 2.58 -31.13 -11.47
N MET A 108 3.64 -31.34 -10.69
CA MET A 108 4.94 -31.77 -11.20
C MET A 108 4.99 -33.30 -11.25
N ILE A 109 5.35 -33.86 -12.40
CA ILE A 109 5.49 -35.30 -12.57
C ILE A 109 6.98 -35.65 -12.70
N PRO A 110 7.65 -36.08 -11.61
CA PRO A 110 9.04 -36.52 -11.68
C PRO A 110 9.14 -37.87 -12.39
N ARG A 111 9.62 -37.89 -13.64
CA ARG A 111 9.81 -39.12 -14.43
C ARG A 111 11.05 -39.91 -14.00
N LYS A 112 12.04 -39.21 -13.46
CA LYS A 112 13.18 -39.81 -12.75
C LYS A 112 12.93 -39.78 -11.24
N LYS A 113 13.56 -40.72 -10.52
CA LYS A 113 13.39 -40.85 -9.06
C LYS A 113 13.74 -39.54 -8.33
N VAL A 114 12.98 -39.17 -7.31
CA VAL A 114 13.31 -38.05 -6.42
C VAL A 114 14.47 -38.44 -5.49
N MET A 115 15.43 -37.54 -5.30
CA MET A 115 16.51 -37.68 -4.33
C MET A 115 16.31 -36.71 -3.17
N VAL A 116 16.49 -37.21 -1.95
CA VAL A 116 16.48 -36.37 -0.74
C VAL A 116 17.82 -36.49 -0.03
N ILE A 117 18.42 -35.35 0.30
CA ILE A 117 19.64 -35.24 1.09
C ILE A 117 19.24 -34.75 2.48
N LEU A 118 19.43 -35.60 3.49
CA LEU A 118 19.19 -35.27 4.88
C LEU A 118 20.52 -34.92 5.56
N GLN A 119 20.59 -33.73 6.13
CA GLN A 119 21.64 -33.32 7.04
C GLN A 119 21.30 -33.79 8.47
N TYR A 120 22.25 -34.35 9.19
CA TYR A 120 22.08 -34.78 10.58
C TYR A 120 23.41 -34.73 11.35
N PHE A 121 23.37 -34.93 12.67
CA PHE A 121 24.57 -35.11 13.49
C PHE A 121 24.79 -36.60 13.76
N ASP A 122 25.99 -37.11 13.52
CA ASP A 122 26.35 -38.49 13.82
C ASP A 122 26.51 -38.74 15.34
N VAL A 123 26.77 -39.99 15.71
CA VAL A 123 26.97 -40.41 17.11
C VAL A 123 28.16 -39.73 17.80
N GLN A 124 29.04 -39.06 17.05
CA GLN A 124 30.18 -38.29 17.54
C GLN A 124 29.89 -36.78 17.56
N GLY A 125 28.66 -36.36 17.24
CA GLY A 125 28.26 -34.96 17.16
C GLY A 125 28.80 -34.23 15.93
N LYS A 126 29.31 -34.94 14.92
CA LYS A 126 29.82 -34.36 13.69
C LYS A 126 28.70 -34.30 12.64
N MET A 127 28.70 -33.23 11.85
CA MET A 127 27.77 -33.08 10.73
C MET A 127 27.98 -34.18 9.68
N ALA A 128 26.90 -34.90 9.38
CA ALA A 128 26.84 -35.98 8.42
C ALA A 128 25.63 -35.80 7.48
N TYR A 129 25.63 -36.54 6.38
CA TYR A 129 24.62 -36.45 5.33
C TYR A 129 24.19 -37.85 4.88
N ALA A 130 22.89 -38.04 4.67
CA ALA A 130 22.31 -39.27 4.18
C ALA A 130 21.51 -39.00 2.90
N ASN A 131 21.72 -39.85 1.90
CA ASN A 131 21.01 -39.78 0.62
C ASN A 131 19.89 -40.82 0.58
N PHE A 132 18.72 -40.40 0.14
CA PHE A 132 17.54 -41.25 -0.04
C PHE A 132 17.03 -41.17 -1.49
N PRO A 133 16.71 -42.31 -2.12
CA PRO A 133 16.96 -43.68 -1.66
C PRO A 133 18.46 -44.00 -1.55
N GLN A 134 18.81 -44.97 -0.71
CA GLN A 134 20.19 -45.45 -0.60
C GLN A 134 20.67 -45.96 -1.97
N ASN A 135 21.91 -45.63 -2.34
CA ASN A 135 22.52 -45.95 -3.65
C ASN A 135 21.89 -45.21 -4.85
N TYR A 136 21.47 -43.96 -4.66
CA TYR A 136 21.04 -43.11 -5.77
C TYR A 136 22.14 -43.00 -6.85
N PRO A 137 21.82 -43.18 -8.15
CA PRO A 137 22.82 -43.33 -9.22
C PRO A 137 23.56 -42.04 -9.59
N TYR A 138 23.11 -40.88 -9.08
CA TYR A 138 23.73 -39.58 -9.30
C TYR A 138 24.36 -39.05 -8.00
N PRO A 139 25.67 -38.78 -7.96
CA PRO A 139 26.35 -38.31 -6.75
C PRO A 139 26.24 -36.79 -6.54
N SER A 140 25.74 -36.04 -7.52
CA SER A 140 25.60 -34.58 -7.44
C SER A 140 24.47 -34.18 -6.49
N TRP A 141 24.70 -33.11 -5.73
CA TRP A 141 23.68 -32.47 -4.91
C TRP A 141 22.94 -31.35 -5.67
N GLU A 142 23.28 -31.20 -6.94
CA GLU A 142 22.84 -30.10 -7.80
C GLU A 142 22.06 -30.66 -8.98
N MET A 143 20.89 -30.08 -9.23
CA MET A 143 20.20 -30.26 -10.50
C MET A 143 20.92 -29.46 -11.58
N ASP A 144 20.85 -29.92 -12.83
CA ASP A 144 21.41 -29.16 -13.94
C ASP A 144 20.68 -27.82 -14.13
N GLU A 145 21.43 -26.82 -14.57
CA GLU A 145 20.95 -25.43 -14.69
C GLU A 145 19.76 -25.30 -15.64
N HIS A 146 19.70 -26.14 -16.68
CA HIS A 146 18.59 -26.13 -17.63
C HIS A 146 17.31 -26.65 -16.98
N THR A 147 17.38 -27.76 -16.24
CA THR A 147 16.25 -28.33 -15.51
C THR A 147 15.68 -27.34 -14.50
N ILE A 148 16.51 -26.74 -13.66
CA ILE A 148 16.03 -25.83 -12.61
C ILE A 148 15.42 -24.56 -13.23
N THR A 149 16.02 -24.03 -14.30
CA THR A 149 15.50 -22.85 -15.00
C THR A 149 14.16 -23.15 -15.68
N ASN A 150 14.01 -24.32 -16.29
CA ASN A 150 12.75 -24.75 -16.90
C ASN A 150 11.64 -24.93 -15.84
N ILE A 151 11.97 -25.54 -14.70
CA ILE A 151 11.04 -25.65 -13.56
C ILE A 151 10.59 -24.26 -13.10
N ASP A 152 11.53 -23.34 -12.87
CA ASP A 152 11.22 -21.98 -12.42
C ASP A 152 10.34 -21.24 -13.44
N GLN A 153 10.67 -21.31 -14.74
CA GLN A 153 9.87 -20.69 -15.79
C GLN A 153 8.44 -21.25 -15.87
N LYS A 154 8.29 -22.57 -15.75
CA LYS A 154 6.97 -23.23 -15.76
C LYS A 154 6.13 -22.85 -14.57
N MET A 155 6.73 -22.86 -13.37
CA MET A 155 6.05 -22.44 -12.14
C MET A 155 5.63 -20.97 -12.22
N ASN A 156 6.52 -20.08 -12.67
CA ASN A 156 6.19 -18.68 -12.90
C ASN A 156 5.02 -18.54 -13.87
N SER A 157 5.14 -19.09 -15.08
CA SER A 157 4.11 -18.94 -16.11
C SER A 157 2.74 -19.45 -15.67
N TYR A 158 2.69 -20.58 -14.95
CA TYR A 158 1.44 -21.16 -14.47
C TYR A 158 0.81 -20.33 -13.36
N PHE A 159 1.58 -19.99 -12.32
CA PHE A 159 1.02 -19.24 -11.19
C PHE A 159 0.75 -17.77 -11.55
N GLU A 160 1.45 -17.19 -12.53
CA GLU A 160 1.09 -15.91 -13.13
C GLU A 160 -0.24 -16.02 -13.90
N ALA A 161 -0.36 -16.97 -14.85
CA ALA A 161 -1.56 -17.16 -15.66
C ALA A 161 -2.79 -17.60 -14.84
N ALA A 162 -2.60 -18.39 -13.80
CA ALA A 162 -3.71 -18.82 -12.94
C ALA A 162 -4.18 -17.72 -11.99
N ASN A 163 -3.37 -16.67 -11.75
CA ASN A 163 -3.88 -15.41 -11.20
C ASN A 163 -4.68 -14.60 -12.24
N GLU A 164 -4.55 -14.90 -13.54
CA GLU A 164 -5.29 -14.28 -14.64
C GLU A 164 -6.67 -14.95 -14.91
N GLU A 165 -6.86 -16.25 -14.64
CA GLU A 165 -8.05 -17.01 -15.08
C GLU A 165 -9.19 -17.24 -14.06
N ASP A 166 -9.05 -16.97 -12.75
CA ASP A 166 -10.20 -17.08 -11.83
C ASP A 166 -11.23 -15.95 -12.05
N GLU A 167 -12.45 -16.38 -12.42
CA GLU A 167 -13.60 -15.63 -12.94
C GLU A 167 -14.31 -14.73 -11.93
N ASP A 168 -14.35 -13.44 -12.26
CA ASP A 168 -15.55 -12.62 -12.41
C ASP A 168 -15.02 -11.26 -12.88
N ASN A 169 -15.87 -10.38 -13.40
CA ASN A 169 -15.49 -9.05 -13.88
C ASN A 169 -15.07 -8.09 -12.73
N LYS A 170 -14.21 -8.55 -11.82
CA LYS A 170 -13.55 -7.78 -10.77
C LYS A 170 -12.23 -7.30 -11.31
N PHE A 171 -12.17 -6.00 -11.54
CA PHE A 171 -10.98 -5.18 -11.57
C PHE A 171 -9.72 -5.85 -11.01
N LYS A 172 -8.91 -6.47 -11.89
CA LYS A 172 -7.66 -7.13 -11.51
C LYS A 172 -6.52 -6.13 -11.50
N ILE A 173 -5.52 -6.34 -10.65
CA ILE A 173 -4.30 -5.54 -10.61
C ILE A 173 -3.16 -6.39 -11.16
N GLY A 174 -2.71 -6.06 -12.36
CA GLY A 174 -1.54 -6.64 -12.98
C GLY A 174 -0.24 -6.12 -12.34
N PHE A 175 0.86 -6.80 -12.65
CA PHE A 175 2.19 -6.47 -12.14
C PHE A 175 2.58 -5.00 -12.37
N SER A 176 2.26 -4.45 -13.55
CA SER A 176 2.58 -3.06 -13.90
C SER A 176 1.87 -2.07 -12.97
N PHE A 177 0.56 -2.22 -12.75
CA PHE A 177 -0.19 -1.35 -11.86
C PHE A 177 0.32 -1.46 -10.41
N ARG A 178 0.53 -2.70 -9.93
CA ARG A 178 1.05 -2.94 -8.59
C ARG A 178 2.43 -2.30 -8.38
N LYS A 179 3.41 -2.69 -9.18
CA LYS A 179 4.82 -2.32 -8.97
C LYS A 179 5.11 -0.85 -9.30
N LYS A 180 4.48 -0.30 -10.34
CA LYS A 180 4.81 1.06 -10.82
C LYS A 180 3.97 2.14 -10.17
N ILE A 181 2.76 1.82 -9.69
CA ILE A 181 1.84 2.81 -9.12
C ILE A 181 1.57 2.52 -7.64
N LEU A 182 0.96 1.37 -7.31
CA LEU A 182 0.50 1.11 -5.94
C LEU A 182 1.64 0.99 -4.93
N ASP A 183 2.70 0.26 -5.28
CA ASP A 183 3.89 0.12 -4.43
C ASP A 183 4.59 1.47 -4.25
N LYS A 184 4.60 2.35 -5.26
CA LYS A 184 5.15 3.70 -5.15
C LYS A 184 4.34 4.59 -4.22
N ILE A 185 3.00 4.50 -4.27
CA ILE A 185 2.13 5.22 -3.35
C ILE A 185 2.28 4.67 -1.93
N ARG A 186 2.45 3.35 -1.77
CA ARG A 186 2.68 2.70 -0.48
C ARG A 186 4.02 3.12 0.13
N ASP A 187 5.10 3.09 -0.65
CA ASP A 187 6.41 3.57 -0.24
C ASP A 187 6.35 5.03 0.19
N TYR A 188 5.74 5.89 -0.64
CA TYR A 188 5.55 7.31 -0.30
C TYR A 188 4.79 7.48 1.02
N THR A 189 3.69 6.75 1.20
CA THR A 189 2.86 6.81 2.41
C THR A 189 3.65 6.34 3.65
N TYR A 190 4.46 5.29 3.52
CA TYR A 190 5.31 4.80 4.60
C TYR A 190 6.40 5.82 4.96
N TYR A 191 7.16 6.31 3.98
CA TYR A 191 8.26 7.24 4.23
C TYR A 191 7.79 8.61 4.71
N GLU A 192 6.64 9.10 4.26
CA GLU A 192 6.04 10.33 4.78
C GLU A 192 5.63 10.16 6.25
N ASP A 193 4.97 9.06 6.61
CA ASP A 193 4.58 8.75 8.01
C ASP A 193 5.80 8.55 8.92
N GLU A 194 6.84 7.84 8.45
CA GLU A 194 8.09 7.69 9.20
C GLU A 194 8.83 9.02 9.35
N ASN A 195 8.81 9.89 8.34
CA ASN A 195 9.37 11.22 8.46
C ASN A 195 8.61 12.06 9.50
N GLU A 196 7.26 12.05 9.49
CA GLU A 196 6.47 12.73 10.51
C GLU A 196 6.75 12.20 11.93
N LYS A 197 6.86 10.87 12.09
CA LYS A 197 7.28 10.27 13.37
C LYS A 197 8.68 10.67 13.75
N TYR A 198 9.61 10.68 12.81
CA TYR A 198 10.99 11.06 13.06
C TYR A 198 11.08 12.52 13.51
N GLN A 199 10.33 13.43 12.90
CA GLN A 199 10.21 14.82 13.35
C GLN A 199 9.61 14.91 14.77
N ALA A 200 8.60 14.10 15.08
CA ALA A 200 8.05 14.02 16.43
C ALA A 200 9.03 13.40 17.46
N MET A 201 9.84 12.41 17.04
CA MET A 201 10.78 11.66 17.90
C MET A 201 12.14 12.33 18.07
N GLN A 202 12.61 13.11 17.10
CA GLN A 202 13.88 13.84 17.18
C GLN A 202 13.91 14.91 18.29
N GLY A 203 12.78 15.14 18.96
CA GLY A 203 12.74 15.94 20.18
C GLY A 203 12.64 17.45 19.93
N SER A 204 12.33 17.88 18.71
CA SER A 204 11.97 19.28 18.47
C SER A 204 10.79 19.63 19.35
N SER A 205 11.04 20.58 20.23
CA SER A 205 10.11 20.95 21.28
C SER A 205 10.27 22.40 21.62
N LEU A 206 9.14 23.07 21.82
CA LEU A 206 9.11 24.44 22.26
C LEU A 206 8.96 24.45 23.76
N PHE A 207 9.87 25.15 24.43
CA PHE A 207 9.70 25.47 25.83
C PHE A 207 8.92 26.77 25.95
N TYR A 208 7.85 26.76 26.72
CA TYR A 208 7.12 27.96 27.08
C TYR A 208 7.34 28.28 28.55
N ILE A 209 7.49 29.56 28.85
CA ILE A 209 7.71 30.06 30.22
C ILE A 209 6.43 30.61 30.84
N LYS A 210 5.41 30.86 30.02
CA LYS A 210 4.13 31.44 30.41
C LYS A 210 3.03 30.98 29.45
N ARG A 211 1.82 30.80 29.99
CA ARG A 211 0.60 30.58 29.22
C ARG A 211 -0.51 31.57 29.59
N VAL A 212 -1.38 31.90 28.65
CA VAL A 212 -2.56 32.75 28.86
C VAL A 212 -3.75 32.13 28.13
N SER A 213 -4.88 31.93 28.81
CA SER A 213 -6.12 31.51 28.14
C SER A 213 -6.67 32.68 27.32
N THR A 214 -6.98 32.43 26.04
CA THR A 214 -7.58 33.42 25.13
C THR A 214 -9.03 33.11 24.80
N THR A 215 -9.62 32.11 25.45
CA THR A 215 -11.02 31.74 25.22
C THR A 215 -11.95 32.86 25.67
N ASP A 216 -12.38 33.67 24.71
CA ASP A 216 -13.42 34.67 24.90
C ASP A 216 -14.76 33.95 25.08
N SER A 217 -15.44 34.23 26.20
CA SER A 217 -16.69 33.59 26.65
C SER A 217 -17.86 33.63 25.65
N SER A 218 -17.68 34.29 24.49
CA SER A 218 -18.68 34.50 23.45
C SER A 218 -18.56 33.57 22.23
N LYS A 219 -17.49 32.80 22.04
CA LYS A 219 -17.32 31.89 20.88
C LYS A 219 -16.90 30.48 21.30
N LEU A 220 -17.91 29.70 21.72
CA LEU A 220 -17.82 28.28 21.99
C LEU A 220 -17.44 27.50 20.71
N ARG A 221 -16.23 26.95 20.66
CA ARG A 221 -16.01 25.61 20.07
C ARG A 221 -14.73 24.92 20.54
N ASN A 222 -13.60 25.61 20.76
CA ASN A 222 -12.36 25.00 21.27
C ASN A 222 -11.71 25.85 22.37
N PHE A 223 -11.00 25.21 23.31
CA PHE A 223 -10.17 25.90 24.31
C PHE A 223 -8.87 26.39 23.64
N THR A 224 -8.56 27.67 23.79
CA THR A 224 -7.43 28.31 23.11
C THR A 224 -6.52 28.98 24.12
N TYR A 225 -5.22 28.79 23.96
CA TYR A 225 -4.19 29.35 24.82
C TYR A 225 -3.06 29.91 23.99
N GLN A 226 -2.51 31.04 24.47
CA GLN A 226 -1.25 31.60 24.02
C GLN A 226 -0.11 31.11 24.91
N PHE A 227 0.95 30.61 24.27
CA PHE A 227 2.17 30.13 24.90
C PHE A 227 3.33 31.03 24.51
N TYR A 228 4.07 31.50 25.52
CA TYR A 228 5.17 32.45 25.35
C TYR A 228 6.48 31.67 25.33
N CYS A 229 7.09 31.59 24.14
CA CYS A 229 8.23 30.75 23.82
C CYS A 229 9.48 31.63 23.57
N PRO A 230 10.49 31.61 24.44
CA PRO A 230 11.71 32.40 24.26
C PRO A 230 12.59 31.95 23.08
N VAL A 231 12.51 30.67 22.73
CA VAL A 231 13.23 30.07 21.60
C VAL A 231 12.21 29.41 20.69
N PHE A 232 12.28 29.73 19.39
CA PHE A 232 11.32 29.26 18.41
C PHE A 232 12.04 28.76 17.14
N ASP A 233 11.57 27.64 16.62
CA ASP A 233 12.02 27.06 15.35
C ASP A 233 10.86 27.12 14.34
N ASP A 234 10.89 28.13 13.48
CA ASP A 234 9.87 28.41 12.46
C ASP A 234 9.81 27.36 11.34
N LYS A 235 10.84 26.52 11.20
CA LYS A 235 10.84 25.41 10.23
C LYS A 235 10.04 24.22 10.72
N THR A 236 9.94 24.07 12.04
CA THR A 236 9.34 22.91 12.68
C THR A 236 7.95 23.22 13.21
N PHE A 237 7.77 24.42 13.77
CA PHE A 237 6.51 24.86 14.33
C PHE A 237 5.95 25.99 13.48
N PHE A 238 4.90 25.69 12.73
CA PHE A 238 4.17 26.64 11.90
C PHE A 238 2.66 26.47 12.11
N VAL A 239 1.85 27.40 11.62
CA VAL A 239 0.38 27.27 11.66
C VAL A 239 -0.05 25.93 11.05
N ASP A 240 -1.10 25.31 11.60
CA ASP A 240 -1.58 23.95 11.30
C ASP A 240 -0.73 22.79 11.86
N THR A 241 0.42 23.07 12.46
CA THR A 241 1.21 22.04 13.13
C THR A 241 0.44 21.47 14.31
N ARG A 242 0.23 20.14 14.30
CA ARG A 242 -0.36 19.43 15.43
C ARG A 242 0.67 19.26 16.53
N VAL A 243 0.27 19.61 17.74
CA VAL A 243 1.15 19.60 18.90
C VAL A 243 0.48 18.98 20.10
N SER A 244 1.29 18.57 21.06
CA SER A 244 0.88 18.08 22.36
C SER A 244 1.56 18.89 23.45
N VAL A 245 0.80 19.27 24.48
CA VAL A 245 1.32 19.93 25.68
C VAL A 245 1.31 18.92 26.82
N GLU A 246 2.42 18.82 27.55
CA GLU A 246 2.49 18.00 28.77
C GLU A 246 1.56 18.59 29.84
N SER A 247 0.66 17.77 30.36
CA SER A 247 -0.25 18.17 31.44
C SER A 247 0.37 17.94 32.82
N ASN A 248 -0.28 18.47 33.86
CA ASN A 248 0.02 18.18 35.26
C ASN A 248 -0.47 16.79 35.73
N ILE A 249 -1.14 16.03 34.86
CA ILE A 249 -1.71 14.71 35.18
C ILE A 249 -0.71 13.65 34.75
N THR A 250 -0.42 12.69 35.62
CA THR A 250 0.45 11.55 35.28
C THR A 250 -0.33 10.25 35.24
N ASP A 251 0.02 9.36 34.30
CA ASP A 251 -0.48 8.00 34.25
C ASP A 251 0.09 7.12 35.38
N ASN A 252 -0.39 5.87 35.47
CA ASN A 252 0.05 4.89 36.48
C ASN A 252 1.54 4.49 36.37
N TYR A 253 2.22 4.90 35.31
CA TYR A 253 3.63 4.65 35.05
C TYR A 253 4.49 5.91 35.25
N GLY A 254 3.89 7.03 35.66
CA GLY A 254 4.56 8.30 35.90
C GLY A 254 4.78 9.16 34.66
N ASN A 255 4.17 8.83 33.51
CA ASN A 255 4.24 9.66 32.31
C ASN A 255 3.16 10.75 32.35
N TYR A 256 3.51 11.98 31.96
CA TYR A 256 2.52 13.05 31.83
C TYR A 256 1.51 12.73 30.72
N GLU A 257 0.22 12.95 31.00
CA GLU A 257 -0.82 12.92 29.99
C GLU A 257 -0.60 14.09 29.02
N LEU A 258 -0.78 13.84 27.73
CA LEU A 258 -0.63 14.83 26.67
C LEU A 258 -1.99 15.44 26.31
N ILE A 259 -2.02 16.76 26.17
CA ILE A 259 -3.21 17.50 25.72
C ILE A 259 -2.93 18.02 24.32
N ASP A 260 -3.74 17.57 23.38
CA ASP A 260 -3.46 17.76 21.97
C ASP A 260 -4.18 18.96 21.39
N GLY A 261 -3.46 19.71 20.58
CA GLY A 261 -3.97 20.90 19.90
C GLY A 261 -3.34 21.10 18.53
N VAL A 262 -3.71 22.21 17.93
CA VAL A 262 -3.21 22.68 16.64
C VAL A 262 -2.77 24.13 16.82
N ILE A 263 -1.59 24.47 16.30
CA ILE A 263 -1.14 25.86 16.24
C ILE A 263 -2.04 26.60 15.25
N ILE A 264 -2.75 27.62 15.71
CA ILE A 264 -3.66 28.42 14.88
C ILE A 264 -3.10 29.79 14.53
N ASP A 265 -2.16 30.31 15.32
CA ASP A 265 -1.48 31.57 15.04
C ASP A 265 -0.09 31.63 15.71
N ILE A 266 0.81 32.42 15.14
CA ILE A 266 2.18 32.66 15.63
C ILE A 266 2.51 34.14 15.51
N LEU A 267 2.78 34.79 16.65
CA LEU A 267 3.20 36.19 16.71
C LEU A 267 4.67 36.25 17.12
N ILE A 268 5.55 36.63 16.19
CA ILE A 268 6.99 36.77 16.44
C ILE A 268 7.26 38.16 17.02
N GLY A 269 7.72 38.20 18.29
CA GLY A 269 8.20 39.41 18.94
C GLY A 269 9.73 39.47 19.03
N ASP A 270 10.25 40.57 19.56
CA ASP A 270 11.70 40.81 19.67
C ASP A 270 12.39 39.88 20.70
N ASP A 271 11.72 39.57 21.82
CA ASP A 271 12.28 38.77 22.93
C ASP A 271 11.62 37.39 23.08
N GLU A 272 10.41 37.21 22.56
CA GLU A 272 9.64 35.95 22.66
C GLU A 272 8.68 35.80 21.48
N THR A 273 8.41 34.55 21.11
CA THR A 273 7.38 34.18 20.14
C THR A 273 6.15 33.68 20.87
N ILE A 274 4.99 34.25 20.54
CA ILE A 274 3.70 33.81 21.08
C ILE A 274 3.10 32.80 20.11
N VAL A 275 2.86 31.59 20.60
CA VAL A 275 2.24 30.50 19.84
C VAL A 275 0.81 30.30 20.37
N GLU A 276 -0.18 30.50 19.52
CA GLU A 276 -1.58 30.26 19.86
C GLU A 276 -2.00 28.85 19.46
N ILE A 277 -2.48 28.06 20.43
CA ILE A 277 -2.88 26.67 20.24
C ILE A 277 -4.36 26.51 20.56
N SER A 278 -5.12 25.97 19.60
CA SER A 278 -6.49 25.49 19.81
C SER A 278 -6.47 24.01 20.14
N PHE A 279 -7.03 23.63 21.28
CA PHE A 279 -7.06 22.24 21.74
C PHE A 279 -8.26 21.46 21.22
N LEU A 280 -8.06 20.16 20.99
CA LEU A 280 -9.03 19.24 20.36
C LEU A 280 -10.07 18.67 21.33
N ARG A 281 -9.85 18.82 22.64
CA ARG A 281 -10.76 18.36 23.70
C ARG A 281 -10.85 19.37 24.83
N GLN A 282 -11.87 19.24 25.66
CA GLN A 282 -12.00 20.02 26.89
C GLN A 282 -11.15 19.41 28.00
N PHE A 283 -10.63 20.26 28.88
CA PHE A 283 -9.83 19.94 30.06
C PHE A 283 -9.93 21.11 31.06
N ASN A 284 -9.46 20.94 32.29
CA ASN A 284 -9.46 22.04 33.27
C ASN A 284 -8.24 22.93 33.05
N ASP A 285 -8.36 24.24 33.28
CA ASP A 285 -7.22 25.17 33.14
C ASP A 285 -5.99 24.72 33.97
N SER A 286 -6.23 24.13 35.14
CA SER A 286 -5.19 23.57 36.03
C SER A 286 -4.39 22.42 35.41
N ASP A 287 -4.90 21.79 34.37
CA ASP A 287 -4.26 20.63 33.75
C ASP A 287 -3.07 21.05 32.90
N ILE A 288 -3.02 22.31 32.40
CA ILE A 288 -1.85 22.86 31.71
C ILE A 288 -0.94 23.59 32.72
N PRO A 289 0.34 23.18 32.85
CA PRO A 289 1.27 23.85 33.75
C PRO A 289 1.55 25.31 33.31
N PRO A 290 2.00 26.18 34.24
CA PRO A 290 2.31 27.57 33.91
C PRO A 290 3.52 27.72 32.97
N ASN A 291 4.44 26.75 33.00
CA ASN A 291 5.58 26.60 32.10
C ASN A 291 5.75 25.12 31.74
N GLY A 292 6.35 24.82 30.60
CA GLY A 292 6.50 23.43 30.17
C GLY A 292 6.94 23.30 28.73
N LYS A 293 6.56 22.17 28.13
CA LYS A 293 7.02 21.73 26.82
C LYS A 293 5.84 21.49 25.87
N ILE A 294 6.01 21.94 24.63
CA ILE A 294 5.13 21.65 23.50
C ILE A 294 5.92 20.74 22.55
N THR A 295 5.35 19.61 22.16
CA THR A 295 5.98 18.64 21.26
C THR A 295 5.12 18.45 20.01
N ILE A 296 5.75 18.10 18.89
CA ILE A 296 5.00 17.76 17.67
C ILE A 296 4.23 16.47 17.91
N ARG A 297 2.97 16.45 17.47
CA ARG A 297 2.13 15.28 17.52
C ARG A 297 2.05 14.59 16.16
N HIS A 298 2.53 13.34 16.11
CA HIS A 298 2.30 12.46 14.97
C HIS A 298 0.81 12.10 14.84
N ASN A 299 0.27 12.21 13.63
CA ASN A 299 -1.13 11.91 13.33
C ASN A 299 -1.26 10.84 12.23
N PRO A 300 -1.61 9.59 12.56
CA PRO A 300 -1.64 8.50 11.58
C PRO A 300 -2.87 8.53 10.66
N VAL A 301 -3.78 9.52 10.78
CA VAL A 301 -5.03 9.54 10.01
C VAL A 301 -4.77 9.53 8.50
N GLN A 302 -3.83 10.34 8.00
CA GLN A 302 -3.54 10.39 6.57
C GLN A 302 -3.03 9.03 6.06
N ARG A 303 -2.07 8.43 6.77
CA ARG A 303 -1.57 7.09 6.49
C ARG A 303 -2.71 6.08 6.43
N ARG A 304 -3.56 6.06 7.46
CA ARG A 304 -4.69 5.12 7.54
C ARG A 304 -5.65 5.26 6.36
N VAL A 305 -6.05 6.50 6.03
CA VAL A 305 -6.95 6.76 4.90
C VAL A 305 -6.34 6.29 3.58
N ARG A 306 -5.04 6.52 3.35
CA ARG A 306 -4.36 6.05 2.14
C ARG A 306 -4.21 4.52 2.10
N GLU A 307 -3.88 3.89 3.22
CA GLU A 307 -3.83 2.43 3.33
C GLU A 307 -5.21 1.81 3.06
N ASP A 308 -6.30 2.42 3.56
CA ASP A 308 -7.68 2.00 3.30
C ASP A 308 -8.02 2.10 1.81
N VAL A 309 -7.67 3.21 1.16
CA VAL A 309 -7.87 3.40 -0.29
C VAL A 309 -7.05 2.40 -1.10
N LEU A 310 -5.77 2.18 -0.76
CA LEU A 310 -4.93 1.17 -1.42
C LEU A 310 -5.53 -0.23 -1.26
N SER A 311 -6.04 -0.57 -0.08
CA SER A 311 -6.70 -1.84 0.17
C SER A 311 -7.99 -1.98 -0.64
N ALA A 312 -8.79 -0.91 -0.75
CA ALA A 312 -10.01 -0.90 -1.56
C ALA A 312 -9.69 -1.07 -3.05
N ILE A 313 -8.61 -0.44 -3.55
CA ILE A 313 -8.12 -0.67 -4.92
C ILE A 313 -7.74 -2.14 -5.09
N GLU A 314 -6.98 -2.71 -4.15
CA GLU A 314 -6.55 -4.12 -4.18
C GLU A 314 -7.70 -5.13 -4.14
N LYS A 315 -8.83 -4.76 -3.54
CA LYS A 315 -10.03 -5.61 -3.47
C LYS A 315 -11.01 -5.38 -4.62
N GLY A 316 -10.77 -4.39 -5.49
CA GLY A 316 -11.71 -4.04 -6.55
C GLY A 316 -12.97 -3.33 -6.04
N GLU A 317 -12.88 -2.62 -4.91
CA GLU A 317 -14.03 -2.03 -4.20
C GLU A 317 -14.28 -0.55 -4.55
N ILE A 318 -13.44 0.04 -5.40
CA ILE A 318 -13.54 1.45 -5.79
C ILE A 318 -14.38 1.67 -7.06
N LEU A 319 -15.04 2.83 -7.15
CA LEU A 319 -15.89 3.21 -8.28
C LEU A 319 -15.13 3.67 -9.53
N SER A 320 -13.86 4.08 -9.38
CA SER A 320 -13.01 4.59 -10.47
C SER A 320 -12.41 3.43 -11.27
N THR A 321 -13.28 2.67 -11.94
CA THR A 321 -12.99 1.39 -12.59
C THR A 321 -12.04 1.50 -13.79
N TYR A 322 -12.02 2.65 -14.48
CA TYR A 322 -11.10 2.93 -15.58
C TYR A 322 -9.63 2.69 -15.19
N MET A 323 -9.27 2.95 -13.92
CA MET A 323 -7.89 2.90 -13.47
C MET A 323 -7.25 1.52 -13.59
N TYR A 324 -8.05 0.46 -13.50
CA TYR A 324 -7.56 -0.90 -13.64
C TYR A 324 -7.15 -1.18 -15.07
N LYS A 325 -7.87 -0.66 -16.07
CA LYS A 325 -7.45 -0.74 -17.46
C LYS A 325 -6.22 0.16 -17.69
N THR A 326 -6.34 1.44 -17.33
CA THR A 326 -5.32 2.46 -17.58
C THR A 326 -3.99 2.15 -16.91
N PHE A 327 -3.96 1.68 -15.66
CA PHE A 327 -2.69 1.46 -14.98
C PHE A 327 -2.13 0.04 -15.15
N ASN A 328 -2.94 -0.94 -15.57
CA ASN A 328 -2.42 -2.26 -15.93
C ASN A 328 -1.73 -2.25 -17.29
N THR A 329 -2.39 -1.68 -18.29
CA THR A 329 -2.00 -1.81 -19.71
C THR A 329 -1.57 -0.48 -20.33
N TYR A 330 -1.78 0.64 -19.64
CA TYR A 330 -1.62 2.00 -20.21
C TYR A 330 -2.52 2.27 -21.40
N GLU A 331 -3.61 1.50 -21.53
CA GLU A 331 -4.67 1.76 -22.49
C GLU A 331 -5.63 2.82 -21.96
N THR A 332 -6.13 3.65 -22.87
CA THR A 332 -7.16 4.65 -22.56
C THR A 332 -8.51 4.25 -23.15
N GLU A 333 -9.60 4.74 -22.56
CA GLU A 333 -10.95 4.62 -23.10
C GLU A 333 -11.24 5.65 -24.21
N GLY A 334 -10.28 6.53 -24.48
CA GLY A 334 -10.31 7.51 -25.55
C GLY A 334 -11.24 8.67 -25.26
N PHE A 335 -11.77 9.25 -26.33
CA PHE A 335 -12.59 10.46 -26.30
C PHE A 335 -14.04 10.15 -26.69
N GLU A 336 -14.97 10.80 -26.03
CA GLU A 336 -16.38 10.84 -26.37
C GLU A 336 -16.75 12.22 -26.90
N GLN A 337 -17.67 12.27 -27.87
CA GLN A 337 -18.07 13.55 -28.43
C GLN A 337 -18.76 14.39 -27.35
N SER A 338 -18.25 15.60 -27.17
CA SER A 338 -18.76 16.55 -26.20
C SER A 338 -20.15 17.04 -26.63
N VAL A 339 -21.14 16.87 -25.75
CA VAL A 339 -22.50 17.38 -25.95
C VAL A 339 -22.52 18.86 -25.60
N GLY A 340 -23.01 19.72 -26.50
CA GLY A 340 -23.11 21.17 -26.22
C GLY A 340 -21.77 21.92 -26.24
N TRP A 341 -20.69 21.33 -26.77
CA TRP A 341 -19.39 22.00 -26.86
C TRP A 341 -19.42 23.28 -27.70
N GLU A 342 -20.12 23.31 -28.83
CA GLU A 342 -20.15 24.51 -29.70
C GLU A 342 -20.75 25.72 -28.97
N GLU A 343 -21.83 25.50 -28.20
CA GLU A 343 -22.45 26.54 -27.37
C GLU A 343 -21.51 26.96 -26.24
N PHE A 344 -20.88 26.00 -25.57
CA PHE A 344 -19.94 26.28 -24.49
C PHE A 344 -18.67 27.00 -24.96
N GLU A 345 -18.14 26.64 -26.12
CA GLU A 345 -16.99 27.30 -26.75
C GLU A 345 -17.33 28.75 -27.11
N TYR A 346 -18.54 29.01 -27.60
CA TYR A 346 -19.02 30.37 -27.82
C TYR A 346 -19.05 31.18 -26.51
N GLU A 347 -19.51 30.60 -25.40
CA GLU A 347 -19.48 31.24 -24.08
C GLU A 347 -18.05 31.51 -23.60
N LEU A 348 -17.12 30.56 -23.80
CA LEU A 348 -15.70 30.73 -23.46
C LEU A 348 -15.06 31.87 -24.27
N ASP A 349 -15.45 32.03 -25.54
CA ASP A 349 -14.97 33.11 -26.39
C ASP A 349 -15.56 34.48 -26.05
N HIS A 350 -16.67 34.51 -25.30
CA HIS A 350 -17.42 35.71 -24.89
C HIS A 350 -17.75 35.71 -23.39
N PRO A 351 -16.74 35.67 -22.49
CA PRO A 351 -16.97 35.50 -21.07
C PRO A 351 -17.73 36.69 -20.49
N LYS A 352 -18.82 36.43 -19.76
CA LYS A 352 -19.59 37.46 -19.04
C LYS A 352 -18.74 38.14 -17.96
N ASN A 353 -17.85 37.39 -17.32
CA ASN A 353 -16.87 37.84 -16.33
C ASN A 353 -15.60 36.99 -16.45
N GLY A 354 -14.41 37.60 -16.33
CA GLY A 354 -13.14 36.86 -16.28
C GLY A 354 -12.32 36.91 -17.57
N PHE A 355 -11.46 35.90 -17.77
CA PHE A 355 -10.45 35.88 -18.82
C PHE A 355 -10.84 34.92 -19.94
N LYS A 356 -10.79 35.38 -21.19
CA LYS A 356 -10.98 34.55 -22.38
C LYS A 356 -9.83 33.54 -22.51
N PRO A 357 -10.07 32.22 -22.46
CA PRO A 357 -9.01 31.23 -22.63
C PRO A 357 -8.39 31.34 -24.02
N ASN A 358 -7.07 31.14 -24.09
CA ASN A 358 -6.37 31.03 -25.37
C ASN A 358 -6.63 29.65 -26.02
N GLU A 359 -6.21 29.47 -27.27
CA GLU A 359 -6.45 28.22 -28.01
C GLU A 359 -5.90 26.97 -27.30
N SER A 360 -4.71 27.05 -26.69
CA SER A 360 -4.15 25.91 -25.95
C SER A 360 -4.97 25.55 -24.70
N GLN A 361 -5.56 26.55 -24.04
CA GLN A 361 -6.45 26.35 -22.90
C GLN A 361 -7.79 25.80 -23.37
N LYS A 362 -8.36 26.30 -24.47
CA LYS A 362 -9.59 25.76 -25.07
C LYS A 362 -9.41 24.30 -25.50
N GLU A 363 -8.28 23.97 -26.10
CA GLU A 363 -7.95 22.58 -26.44
C GLU A 363 -7.86 21.70 -25.18
N ALA A 364 -7.22 22.18 -24.11
CA ALA A 364 -7.15 21.45 -22.84
C ALA A 364 -8.55 21.27 -22.21
N ILE A 365 -9.39 22.31 -22.26
CA ILE A 365 -10.77 22.27 -21.77
C ILE A 365 -11.54 21.22 -22.54
N ARG A 366 -11.53 21.30 -23.88
CA ARG A 366 -12.21 20.35 -24.78
C ARG A 366 -11.79 18.92 -24.52
N LYS A 367 -10.47 18.65 -24.49
CA LYS A 367 -9.94 17.31 -24.22
C LYS A 367 -10.41 16.79 -22.87
N GLY A 368 -10.35 17.61 -21.81
CA GLY A 368 -10.81 17.17 -20.49
C GLY A 368 -12.31 16.90 -20.40
N ILE A 369 -13.14 17.54 -21.24
CA ILE A 369 -14.56 17.24 -21.37
C ILE A 369 -14.79 15.93 -22.12
N GLU A 370 -14.03 15.70 -23.19
CA GLU A 370 -14.20 14.56 -24.09
C GLU A 370 -13.55 13.29 -23.52
N THR A 371 -12.57 13.37 -22.61
CA THR A 371 -11.88 12.21 -22.04
C THR A 371 -12.79 11.40 -21.10
N LYS A 372 -12.87 10.08 -21.33
CA LYS A 372 -13.68 9.17 -20.50
C LYS A 372 -13.00 8.70 -19.21
N ASP A 373 -11.67 8.71 -19.18
CA ASP A 373 -10.87 8.08 -18.13
C ASP A 373 -9.99 9.08 -17.37
N LEU A 374 -8.86 9.49 -17.95
CA LEU A 374 -7.85 10.32 -17.28
C LEU A 374 -7.24 11.32 -18.26
N GLN A 375 -7.42 12.61 -17.95
CA GLN A 375 -6.77 13.70 -18.67
C GLN A 375 -5.68 14.35 -17.81
N LEU A 376 -4.47 14.45 -18.37
CA LEU A 376 -3.35 15.16 -17.74
C LEU A 376 -3.11 16.49 -18.48
N VAL A 377 -3.20 17.61 -17.74
CA VAL A 377 -2.92 18.94 -18.28
C VAL A 377 -1.69 19.51 -17.59
N LEU A 378 -0.62 19.69 -18.38
CA LEU A 378 0.61 20.31 -17.92
C LEU A 378 0.57 21.82 -18.20
N GLY A 379 0.79 22.63 -17.17
CA GLY A 379 0.90 24.08 -17.31
C GLY A 379 2.01 24.65 -16.44
N PRO A 380 3.02 25.33 -16.99
CA PRO A 380 3.99 26.12 -16.22
C PRO A 380 3.32 27.14 -15.28
N PRO A 381 4.04 27.71 -14.29
CA PRO A 381 3.53 28.80 -13.46
C PRO A 381 2.98 29.95 -14.31
N GLY A 382 1.84 30.54 -13.90
CA GLY A 382 1.24 31.69 -14.59
C GLY A 382 0.42 31.38 -15.86
N THR A 383 0.39 30.13 -16.35
CA THR A 383 -0.30 29.75 -17.61
C THR A 383 -1.83 29.59 -17.51
N GLY A 384 -2.43 30.04 -16.41
CA GLY A 384 -3.90 30.04 -16.26
C GLY A 384 -4.55 28.67 -16.07
N LYS A 385 -3.85 27.68 -15.47
CA LYS A 385 -4.44 26.36 -15.13
C LYS A 385 -5.78 26.45 -14.39
N THR A 386 -5.90 27.41 -13.48
CA THR A 386 -7.15 27.65 -12.74
C THR A 386 -8.30 28.02 -13.67
N THR A 387 -8.04 28.71 -14.79
CA THR A 387 -9.07 29.03 -15.79
C THR A 387 -9.60 27.77 -16.47
N VAL A 388 -8.72 26.81 -16.79
CA VAL A 388 -9.12 25.50 -17.35
C VAL A 388 -9.97 24.72 -16.35
N ILE A 389 -9.55 24.67 -15.07
CA ILE A 389 -10.29 23.98 -14.01
C ILE A 389 -11.69 24.58 -13.83
N VAL A 390 -11.81 25.91 -13.77
CA VAL A 390 -13.10 26.60 -13.62
C VAL A 390 -14.03 26.26 -14.79
N ALA A 391 -13.51 26.30 -16.03
CA ALA A 391 -14.30 25.95 -17.20
C ALA A 391 -14.81 24.50 -17.16
N TRP A 392 -14.00 23.53 -16.70
CA TRP A 392 -14.48 22.16 -16.51
C TRP A 392 -15.59 22.07 -15.47
N VAL A 393 -15.44 22.73 -14.32
CA VAL A 393 -16.48 22.74 -13.28
C VAL A 393 -17.77 23.32 -13.83
N GLU A 394 -17.71 24.47 -14.50
CA GLU A 394 -18.88 25.12 -15.11
C GLU A 394 -19.56 24.21 -16.14
N TYR A 395 -18.79 23.60 -17.04
CA TYR A 395 -19.32 22.68 -18.04
C TYR A 395 -20.02 21.49 -17.37
N PHE A 396 -19.34 20.75 -16.50
CA PHE A 396 -19.90 19.52 -15.92
C PHE A 396 -21.11 19.79 -15.01
N VAL A 397 -21.11 20.89 -14.25
CA VAL A 397 -22.26 21.28 -13.42
C VAL A 397 -23.46 21.70 -14.28
N LYS A 398 -23.26 22.46 -15.36
CA LYS A 398 -24.35 22.79 -16.32
C LYS A 398 -24.98 21.54 -16.94
N HIS A 399 -24.20 20.47 -17.07
CA HIS A 399 -24.66 19.16 -17.55
C HIS A 399 -25.20 18.25 -16.43
N GLY A 400 -25.46 18.80 -15.24
CA GLY A 400 -26.08 18.10 -14.11
C GLY A 400 -25.15 17.13 -13.36
N MET A 401 -23.84 17.20 -13.58
CA MET A 401 -22.87 16.34 -12.89
C MET A 401 -22.43 16.95 -11.55
N LYS A 402 -22.05 16.08 -10.62
CA LYS A 402 -21.40 16.48 -9.37
C LYS A 402 -19.89 16.46 -9.55
N VAL A 403 -19.23 17.57 -9.22
CA VAL A 403 -17.79 17.74 -9.41
C VAL A 403 -17.08 17.79 -8.06
N LEU A 404 -16.07 16.92 -7.87
CA LEU A 404 -15.14 16.99 -6.75
C LEU A 404 -13.86 17.71 -7.19
N VAL A 405 -13.54 18.82 -6.54
CA VAL A 405 -12.25 19.50 -6.70
C VAL A 405 -11.40 19.23 -5.46
N SER A 406 -10.19 18.71 -5.65
CA SER A 406 -9.25 18.43 -4.56
C SER A 406 -7.85 18.94 -4.87
N SER A 407 -7.07 19.23 -3.83
CA SER A 407 -5.66 19.62 -3.91
C SER A 407 -4.95 19.26 -2.62
N GLN A 408 -3.62 19.11 -2.67
CA GLN A 408 -2.77 18.98 -1.48
C GLN A 408 -2.67 20.32 -0.71
N ASN A 409 -2.93 21.46 -1.36
CA ASN A 409 -2.87 22.79 -0.74
C ASN A 409 -4.28 23.40 -0.60
N ASN A 410 -4.69 23.73 0.62
CA ASN A 410 -5.96 24.40 0.91
C ASN A 410 -6.14 25.69 0.08
N MET A 411 -5.11 26.54 0.00
CA MET A 411 -5.16 27.79 -0.78
C MET A 411 -5.43 27.55 -2.26
N ALA A 412 -4.97 26.42 -2.82
CA ALA A 412 -5.23 26.09 -4.23
C ALA A 412 -6.71 25.77 -4.47
N VAL A 413 -7.37 25.12 -3.51
CA VAL A 413 -8.82 24.87 -3.54
C VAL A 413 -9.58 26.19 -3.42
N ASP A 414 -9.19 27.05 -2.49
CA ASP A 414 -9.85 28.35 -2.25
C ASP A 414 -9.72 29.29 -3.46
N ASN A 415 -8.59 29.23 -4.15
CA ASN A 415 -8.37 29.95 -5.42
C ASN A 415 -9.32 29.49 -6.55
N VAL A 416 -9.68 28.21 -6.60
CA VAL A 416 -10.70 27.71 -7.55
C VAL A 416 -12.09 28.16 -7.10
N LEU A 417 -12.41 27.99 -5.81
CA LEU A 417 -13.71 28.34 -5.22
C LEU A 417 -14.07 29.82 -5.42
N SER A 418 -13.13 30.73 -5.18
CA SER A 418 -13.34 32.18 -5.37
C SER A 418 -13.64 32.58 -6.83
N ARG A 419 -13.29 31.72 -7.80
CA ARG A 419 -13.62 31.93 -9.21
C ARG A 419 -14.95 31.28 -9.58
N VAL A 420 -15.18 30.04 -9.17
CA VAL A 420 -16.43 29.30 -9.44
C VAL A 420 -17.63 29.99 -8.77
N SER A 421 -17.46 30.55 -7.57
CA SER A 421 -18.52 31.30 -6.86
C SER A 421 -19.03 32.54 -7.59
N LYS A 422 -18.36 33.00 -8.65
CA LYS A 422 -18.86 34.07 -9.52
C LYS A 422 -20.00 33.62 -10.44
N SER A 423 -20.18 32.31 -10.58
CA SER A 423 -21.23 31.68 -11.37
C SER A 423 -22.37 31.29 -10.42
N PRO A 424 -23.44 32.11 -10.31
CA PRO A 424 -24.45 32.00 -9.25
C PRO A 424 -25.31 30.72 -9.35
N GLU A 425 -25.24 30.02 -10.47
CA GLU A 425 -25.96 28.77 -10.74
C GLU A 425 -25.26 27.55 -10.14
N ILE A 426 -24.04 27.72 -9.61
CA ILE A 426 -23.24 26.61 -9.07
C ILE A 426 -23.34 26.61 -7.55
N GLU A 427 -23.97 25.56 -7.01
CA GLU A 427 -23.97 25.27 -5.57
C GLU A 427 -22.64 24.62 -5.16
N ILE A 428 -22.05 25.11 -4.06
CA ILE A 428 -20.72 24.68 -3.63
C ILE A 428 -20.73 24.27 -2.16
N ILE A 429 -20.08 23.14 -1.85
CA ILE A 429 -19.81 22.68 -0.49
C ILE A 429 -18.30 22.53 -0.31
N ARG A 430 -17.71 23.28 0.63
CA ARG A 430 -16.31 23.14 1.03
C ARG A 430 -16.21 22.18 2.21
N ILE A 431 -15.48 21.09 2.05
CA ILE A 431 -15.22 20.10 3.11
C ILE A 431 -13.78 20.26 3.60
N GLY A 432 -13.60 20.43 4.91
CA GLY A 432 -12.30 20.65 5.56
C GLY A 432 -12.46 21.56 6.76
N ASN A 433 -11.46 21.64 7.65
CA ASN A 433 -11.49 22.67 8.69
C ASN A 433 -11.33 24.04 8.00
N GLU A 434 -12.22 24.97 8.35
CA GLU A 434 -11.99 26.39 8.13
C GLU A 434 -10.96 26.82 9.17
N ASN A 435 -9.80 27.25 8.69
CA ASN A 435 -8.61 27.61 9.46
C ASN A 435 -7.75 26.40 9.80
#